data_AF-A0A840YZR2-F1
#
_entry.id   AF-A0A840YZR2-F1
#
_cell.length_a   1.000
_cell.length_b   1.000
_cell.length_c   1.000
_cell.angle_alpha   90.00
_cell.angle_beta   90.00
_cell.angle_gamma   90.00
#
_symmetry.space_group_name_H-M   'P 1'
#
loop_
_entity.id
_entity.type
_entity.pdbx_description
1 polymer ?
#
loop_
_entity_poly.entity_id
_entity_poly.type
_entity_poly.pdbx_seq_one_letter_code
_entity_poly.pdbx_strand_id
1 'polypeptide(L)'
;MTSFLNSGNAGRAILLAAVAPLGLIGCGVHQAHAPVVAQASAHEHKPFVATPPYSVAVPVPPPAAKPAAAPAALVESVKTLGRNFDGIVGISVRNIDEGWAVESNGDRPMPQQSVSKLWVAMTVLDLRDQGKISLNDPITLTKADMTLFHQPVAALIGKDGYSTTVGRLMHRALTTSDNTANDKLLWLAGGPSAVRAFLAKRHLDNIRFGPGERLLQSKTAGLTWQQSYSQGRNFYQARAALPMSVRRDAFQTYIANPPDGAGAAAVTNALMRLKKGQLLSAASTSWLVSTLQDSRTGKNRLHGAVPGDWVFGHKTGTGQDLNGKTAGYNDVAILTAPNGESYAVAVMIGETARTIPQRWTLMHGVVNAVVAANRDDGIRMASATNGTGTNRGSD
;
A
#
# COMPACT_ATOMS: atom_id res chain seq x y z
N MET A 1 7.77 13.07 -64.45
CA MET A 1 8.74 14.11 -64.86
C MET A 1 8.92 15.09 -63.71
N THR A 2 10.10 15.73 -63.60
CA THR A 2 10.40 17.03 -62.92
C THR A 2 9.53 17.46 -61.72
N SER A 3 9.97 17.50 -60.45
CA SER A 3 11.24 17.97 -59.82
C SER A 3 11.47 19.49 -59.84
N PHE A 4 11.48 20.09 -58.64
CA PHE A 4 12.17 21.32 -58.15
C PHE A 4 11.83 21.39 -56.62
N LEU A 5 12.69 21.61 -55.59
CA LEU A 5 13.93 22.40 -55.36
C LEU A 5 13.70 23.93 -55.47
N ASN A 6 14.12 24.81 -54.56
CA ASN A 6 14.86 24.71 -53.27
C ASN A 6 14.44 25.94 -52.39
N SER A 7 15.04 26.47 -51.30
CA SER A 7 16.24 26.26 -50.44
C SER A 7 16.16 27.17 -49.19
N GLY A 8 16.82 26.84 -48.06
CA GLY A 8 17.16 27.78 -46.97
C GLY A 8 16.58 27.44 -45.58
N ASN A 9 17.28 27.02 -44.51
CA ASN A 9 18.70 26.74 -44.16
C ASN A 9 19.35 27.71 -43.14
N ALA A 10 19.37 27.34 -41.85
CA ALA A 10 20.37 27.66 -40.82
C ALA A 10 19.97 26.99 -39.48
N GLY A 11 20.84 26.48 -38.60
CA GLY A 11 22.29 26.28 -38.71
C GLY A 11 23.02 26.47 -37.37
N ARG A 12 23.46 25.39 -36.69
CA ARG A 12 24.51 25.44 -35.65
C ARG A 12 25.20 24.08 -35.48
N ALA A 13 26.47 24.10 -35.10
CA ALA A 13 27.43 23.04 -35.40
C ALA A 13 27.81 22.12 -34.23
N ILE A 14 28.36 20.97 -34.59
CA ILE A 14 29.01 19.97 -33.72
C ILE A 14 30.45 20.43 -33.41
N LEU A 15 30.99 20.06 -32.24
CA LEU A 15 32.43 20.02 -32.03
C LEU A 15 32.84 18.63 -31.49
N LEU A 16 33.83 18.03 -32.13
CA LEU A 16 34.43 16.73 -31.81
C LEU A 16 35.91 16.83 -32.19
N ALA A 17 36.82 16.49 -31.28
CA ALA A 17 38.26 16.59 -31.51
C ALA A 17 38.99 15.43 -30.81
N ALA A 18 40.06 14.92 -31.41
CA ALA A 18 40.74 13.71 -30.97
C ALA A 18 42.26 13.76 -31.16
N VAL A 19 42.97 13.23 -30.16
CA VAL A 19 44.22 12.44 -30.21
C VAL A 19 45.31 12.80 -31.23
N ALA A 20 46.49 13.21 -30.75
CA ALA A 20 47.81 12.69 -31.15
C ALA A 20 48.94 13.16 -30.19
N PRO A 21 50.03 12.38 -29.96
CA PRO A 21 51.13 12.74 -29.07
C PRO A 21 52.42 13.18 -29.81
N LEU A 22 53.35 13.79 -29.07
CA LEU A 22 54.74 14.06 -29.49
C LEU A 22 55.69 14.11 -28.28
N GLY A 23 56.98 13.83 -28.50
CA GLY A 23 58.06 14.06 -27.54
C GLY A 23 59.42 13.70 -28.14
N LEU A 24 60.50 14.41 -27.78
CA LEU A 24 61.90 14.11 -28.13
C LEU A 24 62.91 14.97 -27.30
N ILE A 25 63.78 14.28 -26.55
CA ILE A 25 65.23 14.52 -26.26
C ILE A 25 65.81 15.93 -26.01
N GLY A 26 66.58 16.06 -24.91
CA GLY A 26 67.80 16.90 -24.78
C GLY A 26 67.83 17.90 -23.59
N CYS A 27 68.98 18.29 -23.01
CA CYS A 27 70.32 17.68 -22.95
C CYS A 27 71.25 18.40 -21.92
N GLY A 28 72.14 17.69 -21.22
CA GLY A 28 73.23 18.25 -20.37
C GLY A 28 72.87 18.55 -18.90
N VAL A 29 73.81 18.66 -17.94
CA VAL A 29 75.29 18.47 -17.95
C VAL A 29 75.73 17.86 -16.60
N HIS A 30 76.79 17.04 -16.57
CA HIS A 30 77.38 16.49 -15.33
C HIS A 30 78.25 17.50 -14.56
N GLN A 31 78.20 17.44 -13.23
CA GLN A 31 79.40 17.48 -12.38
C GLN A 31 79.28 16.42 -11.27
N ALA A 32 80.42 15.89 -10.82
CA ALA A 32 80.48 14.79 -9.86
C ALA A 32 81.13 15.25 -8.54
N HIS A 33 80.62 14.76 -7.42
CA HIS A 33 81.24 14.87 -6.09
C HIS A 33 81.35 13.47 -5.46
N ALA A 34 82.35 13.28 -4.60
CA ALA A 34 82.78 11.97 -4.12
C ALA A 34 81.80 11.32 -3.12
N PRO A 35 81.79 9.97 -3.00
CA PRO A 35 80.95 9.28 -2.03
C PRO A 35 81.43 9.52 -0.60
N VAL A 36 80.54 10.03 0.26
CA VAL A 36 80.76 10.06 1.71
C VAL A 36 80.49 8.65 2.26
N VAL A 37 81.51 8.03 2.84
CA VAL A 37 81.38 6.73 3.52
C VAL A 37 80.69 6.94 4.88
N ALA A 38 79.38 6.74 4.93
CA ALA A 38 78.64 6.67 6.18
C ALA A 38 78.97 5.36 6.90
N GLN A 39 79.53 5.43 8.11
CA GLN A 39 79.76 4.25 8.94
C GLN A 39 78.43 3.68 9.43
N ALA A 40 78.23 2.37 9.29
CA ALA A 40 77.04 1.69 9.77
C ALA A 40 77.12 1.46 11.28
N SER A 41 76.39 2.26 12.07
CA SER A 41 76.18 2.01 13.50
C SER A 41 75.41 0.70 13.70
N ALA A 42 76.00 -0.25 14.42
CA ALA A 42 75.36 -1.52 14.72
C ALA A 42 74.19 -1.34 15.70
N HIS A 43 72.96 -1.38 15.20
CA HIS A 43 71.76 -1.34 16.03
C HIS A 43 71.47 -2.72 16.63
N GLU A 44 71.50 -2.78 17.97
CA GLU A 44 71.23 -3.94 18.80
C GLU A 44 69.85 -4.55 18.50
N HIS A 45 69.84 -5.82 18.07
CA HIS A 45 68.62 -6.55 17.76
C HIS A 45 67.90 -6.98 19.04
N LYS A 46 66.88 -6.21 19.45
CA LYS A 46 65.94 -6.68 20.48
C LYS A 46 65.14 -7.87 19.94
N PRO A 47 64.97 -8.96 20.71
CA PRO A 47 64.27 -10.15 20.26
C PRO A 47 62.79 -9.86 20.01
N PHE A 48 62.26 -10.39 18.90
CA PHE A 48 60.87 -10.21 18.52
C PHE A 48 59.96 -11.09 19.39
N VAL A 49 59.34 -10.50 20.41
CA VAL A 49 58.38 -11.21 21.27
C VAL A 49 57.10 -11.48 20.47
N ALA A 50 56.86 -12.75 20.13
CA ALA A 50 55.65 -13.16 19.43
C ALA A 50 54.41 -12.85 20.26
N THR A 51 53.49 -12.04 19.73
CA THR A 51 52.21 -11.73 20.37
C THR A 51 51.34 -12.99 20.47
N PRO A 52 50.74 -13.30 21.63
CA PRO A 52 49.91 -14.49 21.79
C PRO A 52 48.64 -14.39 20.91
N PRO A 53 48.23 -15.48 20.24
CA PRO A 53 47.02 -15.48 19.41
C PRO A 53 45.77 -15.41 20.30
N TYR A 54 45.04 -14.30 20.23
CA TYR A 54 43.79 -14.11 20.96
C TYR A 54 42.59 -14.58 20.11
N SER A 55 42.04 -15.73 20.48
CA SER A 55 40.84 -16.30 19.85
C SER A 55 39.57 -15.56 20.28
N VAL A 56 39.11 -14.60 19.47
CA VAL A 56 37.80 -13.96 19.70
C VAL A 56 36.69 -14.93 19.29
N ALA A 57 36.07 -15.57 20.28
CA ALA A 57 34.86 -16.37 20.07
C ALA A 57 33.67 -15.44 19.76
N VAL A 58 33.45 -15.16 18.47
CA VAL A 58 32.24 -14.47 18.00
C VAL A 58 31.02 -15.36 18.32
N PRO A 59 30.06 -14.93 19.15
CA PRO A 59 28.88 -15.72 19.43
C PRO A 59 28.07 -15.88 18.13
N VAL A 60 27.93 -17.11 17.64
CA VAL A 60 27.03 -17.41 16.54
C VAL A 60 25.61 -17.06 17.00
N PRO A 61 24.88 -16.14 16.35
CA PRO A 61 23.53 -15.82 16.75
C PRO A 61 22.67 -17.10 16.75
N PRO A 62 21.84 -17.33 17.78
CA PRO A 62 20.97 -18.51 17.81
C PRO A 62 20.11 -18.53 16.53
N PRO A 63 19.91 -19.71 15.89
CA PRO A 63 19.16 -19.79 14.64
C PRO A 63 17.81 -19.09 14.76
N ALA A 64 17.50 -18.21 13.80
CA ALA A 64 16.24 -17.49 13.78
C ALA A 64 15.07 -18.47 13.91
N ALA A 65 14.18 -18.22 14.87
CA ALA A 65 13.03 -19.08 15.12
C ALA A 65 12.25 -19.30 13.82
N LYS A 66 11.88 -20.55 13.53
CA LYS A 66 11.04 -20.86 12.38
C LYS A 66 9.76 -20.01 12.47
N PRO A 67 9.36 -19.29 11.41
CA PRO A 67 8.10 -18.57 11.41
C PRO A 67 6.95 -19.49 11.81
N ALA A 68 6.04 -18.99 12.63
CA ALA A 68 4.85 -19.74 13.02
C ALA A 68 4.06 -20.15 11.77
N ALA A 69 3.46 -21.35 11.80
CA ALA A 69 2.59 -21.83 10.74
C ALA A 69 1.15 -21.41 11.05
N ALA A 70 0.42 -20.94 10.03
CA ALA A 70 -0.97 -20.55 10.22
C ALA A 70 -1.87 -21.76 10.61
N PRO A 71 -2.87 -21.59 11.49
CA PRO A 71 -3.75 -22.69 11.92
C PRO A 71 -4.41 -23.44 10.75
N ALA A 72 -4.31 -24.77 10.75
CA ALA A 72 -4.72 -25.59 9.61
C ALA A 72 -6.21 -25.46 9.24
N ALA A 73 -7.09 -25.29 10.24
CA ALA A 73 -8.52 -25.06 10.04
C ALA A 73 -8.81 -23.72 9.34
N LEU A 74 -8.06 -22.66 9.66
CA LEU A 74 -8.11 -21.37 8.97
C LEU A 74 -7.58 -21.49 7.53
N VAL A 75 -6.51 -22.26 7.34
CA VAL A 75 -5.93 -22.53 6.01
C VAL A 75 -6.94 -23.17 5.07
N GLU A 76 -7.66 -24.21 5.50
CA GLU A 76 -8.67 -24.82 4.64
C GLU A 76 -9.93 -23.95 4.50
N SER A 77 -10.35 -23.27 5.57
CA SER A 77 -11.53 -22.37 5.53
C SER A 77 -11.35 -21.27 4.48
N VAL A 78 -10.23 -20.54 4.48
CA VAL A 78 -9.96 -19.47 3.50
C VAL A 78 -9.84 -20.02 2.08
N LYS A 79 -9.19 -21.18 1.90
CA LYS A 79 -9.08 -21.83 0.59
C LYS A 79 -10.44 -22.24 0.04
N THR A 80 -11.25 -22.95 0.82
CA THR A 80 -12.59 -23.41 0.43
C THR A 80 -13.57 -22.26 0.23
N LEU A 81 -13.54 -21.21 1.05
CA LEU A 81 -14.33 -19.99 0.85
C LEU A 81 -14.02 -19.31 -0.49
N GLY A 82 -12.74 -19.16 -0.84
CA GLY A 82 -12.34 -18.60 -2.14
C GLY A 82 -12.67 -19.53 -3.32
N ARG A 83 -12.47 -20.85 -3.16
CA ARG A 83 -12.73 -21.87 -4.21
C ARG A 83 -14.22 -21.96 -4.56
N ASN A 84 -15.10 -21.83 -3.57
CA ASN A 84 -16.55 -21.98 -3.74
C ASN A 84 -17.26 -20.66 -4.10
N PHE A 85 -16.51 -19.55 -4.22
CA PHE A 85 -17.05 -18.26 -4.64
C PHE A 85 -17.05 -18.12 -6.15
N ASP A 86 -18.24 -18.15 -6.74
CA ASP A 86 -18.50 -17.86 -8.15
C ASP A 86 -18.30 -16.37 -8.44
N GLY A 87 -17.09 -16.06 -8.90
CA GLY A 87 -16.60 -14.74 -9.17
C GLY A 87 -15.08 -14.68 -9.03
N ILE A 88 -14.50 -13.54 -9.36
CA ILE A 88 -13.08 -13.26 -9.18
C ILE A 88 -12.92 -12.62 -7.79
N VAL A 89 -12.45 -13.39 -6.81
CA VAL A 89 -12.13 -12.89 -5.46
C VAL A 89 -10.69 -13.23 -5.05
N GLY A 90 -10.02 -12.30 -4.38
CA GLY A 90 -8.79 -12.53 -3.65
C GLY A 90 -9.06 -12.40 -2.15
N ILE A 91 -8.60 -13.38 -1.36
CA ILE A 91 -8.71 -13.38 0.10
C ILE A 91 -7.29 -13.48 0.68
N SER A 92 -6.99 -12.66 1.68
CA SER A 92 -5.80 -12.81 2.52
C SER A 92 -6.16 -12.55 3.98
N VAL A 93 -5.61 -13.36 4.87
CA VAL A 93 -5.61 -13.21 6.32
C VAL A 93 -4.16 -13.29 6.76
N ARG A 94 -3.69 -12.32 7.54
CA ARG A 94 -2.32 -12.26 8.05
C ARG A 94 -2.34 -11.98 9.53
N ASN A 95 -1.76 -12.86 10.33
CA ASN A 95 -1.50 -12.57 11.74
C ASN A 95 -0.46 -11.44 11.79
N ILE A 96 -0.77 -10.37 12.51
CA ILE A 96 0.10 -9.20 12.57
C ILE A 96 1.28 -9.51 13.47
N ASP A 97 1.05 -10.15 14.60
CA ASP A 97 2.04 -10.36 15.66
C ASP A 97 3.03 -11.46 15.26
N GLU A 98 2.54 -12.68 14.99
CA GLU A 98 3.32 -13.84 14.55
C GLU A 98 3.77 -13.76 13.08
N GLY A 99 3.11 -12.93 12.25
CA GLY A 99 3.51 -12.63 10.87
C GLY A 99 3.09 -13.63 9.79
N TRP A 100 2.51 -14.79 10.15
CA TRP A 100 2.02 -15.77 9.18
C TRP A 100 0.85 -15.26 8.33
N ALA A 101 0.61 -15.89 7.19
CA ALA A 101 -0.51 -15.56 6.30
C ALA A 101 -1.18 -16.79 5.68
N VAL A 102 -2.46 -16.61 5.36
CA VAL A 102 -3.34 -17.57 4.70
C VAL A 102 -4.04 -16.86 3.56
N GLU A 103 -3.95 -17.41 2.35
CA GLU A 103 -4.37 -16.70 1.15
C GLU A 103 -5.09 -17.62 0.17
N SER A 104 -6.02 -17.04 -0.58
CA SER A 104 -6.71 -17.67 -1.71
C SER A 104 -6.77 -16.66 -2.84
N ASN A 105 -6.05 -16.92 -3.95
CA ASN A 105 -5.89 -15.98 -5.06
C ASN A 105 -5.36 -14.59 -4.60
N GLY A 106 -4.44 -14.59 -3.61
CA GLY A 106 -3.98 -13.40 -2.89
C GLY A 106 -3.22 -12.38 -3.74
N ASP A 107 -2.43 -12.83 -4.71
CA ASP A 107 -1.60 -11.97 -5.56
C ASP A 107 -2.34 -11.31 -6.72
N ARG A 108 -3.53 -11.79 -7.10
CA ARG A 108 -4.20 -11.28 -8.30
C ARG A 108 -4.68 -9.84 -8.10
N PRO A 109 -4.25 -8.86 -8.92
CA PRO A 109 -4.65 -7.46 -8.75
C PRO A 109 -6.15 -7.27 -8.98
N MET A 110 -6.86 -6.80 -7.95
CA MET A 110 -8.30 -6.49 -8.01
C MET A 110 -8.53 -4.97 -8.05
N PRO A 111 -9.58 -4.48 -8.74
CA PRO A 111 -10.09 -3.12 -8.60
C PRO A 111 -10.20 -2.67 -7.14
N GLN A 112 -9.34 -1.75 -6.67
CA GLN A 112 -9.35 -1.34 -5.26
C GLN A 112 -10.51 -0.43 -4.90
N GLN A 113 -10.89 0.46 -5.82
CA GLN A 113 -11.88 1.50 -5.59
C GLN A 113 -11.49 2.29 -4.32
N SER A 114 -12.44 2.53 -3.40
CA SER A 114 -12.18 3.30 -2.17
C SER A 114 -11.26 2.64 -1.12
N VAL A 115 -10.72 1.44 -1.35
CA VAL A 115 -9.57 0.92 -0.58
C VAL A 115 -8.32 1.78 -0.83
N SER A 116 -8.15 2.29 -2.05
CA SER A 116 -7.01 3.13 -2.44
C SER A 116 -6.86 4.45 -1.64
N LYS A 117 -7.92 4.87 -0.94
CA LYS A 117 -7.92 6.01 -0.02
C LYS A 117 -6.95 5.82 1.16
N LEU A 118 -6.60 4.57 1.51
CA LEU A 118 -5.54 4.25 2.47
C LEU A 118 -4.19 4.84 2.03
N TRP A 119 -3.81 4.69 0.75
CA TRP A 119 -2.51 5.13 0.25
C TRP A 119 -2.43 6.66 0.15
N VAL A 120 -3.55 7.32 -0.16
CA VAL A 120 -3.66 8.79 -0.07
C VAL A 120 -3.44 9.25 1.37
N ALA A 121 -4.15 8.65 2.34
CA ALA A 121 -4.00 9.00 3.75
C ALA A 121 -2.58 8.75 4.27
N MET A 122 -1.97 7.61 3.94
CA MET A 122 -0.57 7.33 4.28
C MET A 122 0.40 8.33 3.63
N THR A 123 0.18 8.77 2.39
CA THR A 123 1.04 9.76 1.72
C THR A 123 0.92 11.14 2.38
N VAL A 124 -0.29 11.56 2.76
CA VAL A 124 -0.54 12.79 3.56
C VAL A 124 0.17 12.69 4.91
N LEU A 125 0.12 11.53 5.58
CA LEU A 125 0.79 11.32 6.86
C LEU A 125 2.32 11.22 6.74
N ASP A 126 2.88 10.71 5.65
CA ASP A 126 4.32 10.75 5.36
C ASP A 126 4.82 12.19 5.17
N LEU A 127 3.99 13.10 4.64
CA LEU A 127 4.28 14.54 4.58
C LEU A 127 4.20 15.20 5.96
N ARG A 128 3.22 14.83 6.79
CA ARG A 128 3.14 15.25 8.20
C ARG A 128 4.37 14.81 8.99
N ASP A 129 4.80 13.56 8.82
CA ASP A 129 5.97 13.00 9.50
C ASP A 129 7.30 13.63 9.02
N GLN A 130 7.31 14.23 7.82
CA GLN A 130 8.39 15.08 7.31
C GLN A 130 8.29 16.55 7.77
N GLY A 131 7.33 16.91 8.62
CA GLY A 131 7.10 18.29 9.07
C GLY A 131 6.60 19.25 7.99
N LYS A 132 6.13 18.74 6.84
CA LYS A 132 5.73 19.55 5.67
C LYS A 132 4.30 20.09 5.75
N ILE A 133 3.44 19.44 6.55
CA ILE A 133 2.04 19.82 6.82
C ILE A 133 1.64 19.42 8.24
N SER A 134 0.58 20.03 8.77
CA SER A 134 -0.11 19.63 9.99
C SER A 134 -1.53 19.11 9.70
N LEU A 135 -2.06 18.27 10.59
CA LEU A 135 -3.48 17.89 10.56
C LEU A 135 -4.42 19.06 10.90
N ASN A 136 -3.86 20.14 11.47
CA ASN A 136 -4.57 21.38 11.78
C ASN A 136 -4.49 22.42 10.66
N ASP A 137 -3.74 22.17 9.58
CA ASP A 137 -3.62 23.12 8.47
C ASP A 137 -5.00 23.39 7.84
N PRO A 138 -5.35 24.67 7.56
CA PRO A 138 -6.62 25.02 6.97
C PRO A 138 -6.69 24.55 5.52
N ILE A 139 -7.85 24.00 5.12
CA ILE A 139 -8.10 23.57 3.74
C ILE A 139 -9.55 23.86 3.35
N THR A 140 -9.73 24.48 2.18
CA THR A 140 -11.04 24.85 1.64
C THR A 140 -11.37 24.02 0.41
N LEU A 141 -12.60 23.49 0.36
CA LEU A 141 -13.17 22.81 -0.80
C LEU A 141 -14.17 23.71 -1.51
N THR A 142 -14.10 23.73 -2.82
CA THR A 142 -14.92 24.54 -3.72
C THR A 142 -15.71 23.64 -4.67
N LYS A 143 -16.63 24.20 -5.46
CA LYS A 143 -17.32 23.44 -6.51
C LYS A 143 -16.36 22.90 -7.58
N ALA A 144 -15.18 23.51 -7.74
CA ALA A 144 -14.10 23.02 -8.61
C ALA A 144 -13.29 21.86 -8.00
N ASP A 145 -13.47 21.53 -6.73
CA ASP A 145 -12.87 20.34 -6.08
C ASP A 145 -13.78 19.10 -6.15
N MET A 146 -15.05 19.26 -6.53
CA MET A 146 -16.01 18.16 -6.61
C MET A 146 -15.62 17.10 -7.66
N THR A 147 -16.04 15.86 -7.43
CA THR A 147 -15.76 14.69 -8.30
C THR A 147 -17.04 13.86 -8.49
N LEU A 148 -16.94 12.54 -8.64
CA LEU A 148 -18.03 11.61 -8.93
C LEU A 148 -18.46 10.78 -7.71
N PHE A 149 -19.68 10.24 -7.81
CA PHE A 149 -20.30 9.31 -6.87
C PHE A 149 -20.38 9.81 -5.42
N HIS A 150 -19.77 9.10 -4.46
CA HIS A 150 -20.08 9.29 -3.04
C HIS A 150 -19.31 10.45 -2.41
N GLN A 151 -19.95 11.62 -2.35
CA GLN A 151 -19.35 12.88 -1.86
C GLN A 151 -20.22 13.61 -0.81
N PRO A 152 -20.43 13.05 0.40
CA PRO A 152 -21.17 13.72 1.48
C PRO A 152 -20.78 15.18 1.75
N VAL A 153 -19.51 15.56 1.56
CA VAL A 153 -19.02 16.95 1.72
C VAL A 153 -19.65 17.94 0.73
N ALA A 154 -20.17 17.48 -0.42
CA ALA A 154 -20.75 18.37 -1.43
C ALA A 154 -21.92 19.22 -0.91
N ALA A 155 -22.70 18.69 0.04
CA ALA A 155 -23.78 19.42 0.70
C ALA A 155 -23.29 20.54 1.64
N LEU A 156 -21.99 20.57 1.97
CA LEU A 156 -21.35 21.58 2.82
C LEU A 156 -20.64 22.68 2.00
N ILE A 157 -20.43 22.48 0.70
CA ILE A 157 -19.73 23.41 -0.19
C ILE A 157 -20.69 24.54 -0.58
N GLY A 158 -20.68 25.61 0.23
CA GLY A 158 -21.46 26.82 0.02
C GLY A 158 -20.95 27.69 -1.13
N LYS A 159 -21.46 28.92 -1.23
CA LYS A 159 -21.01 29.90 -2.24
C LYS A 159 -19.52 30.23 -2.10
N ASP A 160 -19.04 30.35 -0.87
CA ASP A 160 -17.64 30.67 -0.52
C ASP A 160 -16.80 29.40 -0.27
N GLY A 161 -17.34 28.22 -0.61
CA GLY A 161 -16.71 26.92 -0.35
C GLY A 161 -17.07 26.30 1.01
N TYR A 162 -16.25 25.33 1.43
CA TYR A 162 -16.28 24.65 2.73
C TYR A 162 -14.87 24.62 3.31
N SER A 163 -14.62 25.40 4.36
CA SER A 163 -13.33 25.41 5.07
C SER A 163 -13.32 24.44 6.25
N THR A 164 -12.22 23.70 6.39
CA THR A 164 -11.99 22.71 7.44
C THR A 164 -10.48 22.54 7.67
N THR A 165 -10.02 21.50 8.37
CA THR A 165 -8.59 21.16 8.46
C THR A 165 -8.26 19.86 7.72
N VAL A 166 -6.98 19.67 7.35
CA VAL A 166 -6.48 18.44 6.70
C VAL A 166 -6.90 17.18 7.45
N GLY A 167 -6.76 17.15 8.78
CA GLY A 167 -7.14 16.03 9.63
C GLY A 167 -8.64 15.73 9.60
N ARG A 168 -9.49 16.75 9.72
CA ARG A 168 -10.96 16.59 9.64
C ARG A 168 -11.42 16.14 8.25
N LEU A 169 -10.74 16.60 7.20
CA LEU A 169 -11.02 16.18 5.83
C LEU A 169 -10.61 14.73 5.59
N MET A 170 -9.44 14.32 6.09
CA MET A 170 -8.94 12.95 5.98
C MET A 170 -9.76 11.95 6.80
N HIS A 171 -10.21 12.36 7.99
CA HIS A 171 -11.17 11.60 8.78
C HIS A 171 -12.46 11.34 8.00
N ARG A 172 -13.05 12.36 7.36
CA ARG A 172 -14.23 12.20 6.47
C ARG A 172 -13.93 11.29 5.26
N ALA A 173 -12.80 11.49 4.60
CA ALA A 173 -12.39 10.72 3.41
C ALA A 173 -12.27 9.21 3.71
N LEU A 174 -11.85 8.85 4.92
CA LEU A 174 -11.76 7.47 5.38
C LEU A 174 -13.11 6.95 5.90
N THR A 175 -13.68 7.62 6.91
CA THR A 175 -14.81 7.10 7.71
C THR A 175 -16.16 7.11 7.00
N THR A 176 -16.41 8.11 6.15
CA THR A 176 -17.56 8.13 5.24
C THR A 176 -17.16 7.88 3.79
N SER A 177 -15.93 7.40 3.54
CA SER A 177 -15.41 7.07 2.21
C SER A 177 -15.54 8.18 1.16
N ASP A 178 -15.50 9.45 1.57
CA ASP A 178 -15.86 10.60 0.74
C ASP A 178 -14.87 10.83 -0.41
N ASN A 179 -15.39 10.83 -1.63
CA ASN A 179 -14.62 10.97 -2.87
C ASN A 179 -14.05 12.39 -3.06
N THR A 180 -14.82 13.43 -2.75
CA THR A 180 -14.40 14.84 -2.94
C THR A 180 -13.40 15.26 -1.87
N ALA A 181 -13.58 14.79 -0.63
CA ALA A 181 -12.57 14.92 0.41
C ALA A 181 -11.25 14.23 0.01
N ASN A 182 -11.32 13.00 -0.53
CA ASN A 182 -10.13 12.26 -0.94
C ASN A 182 -9.42 12.85 -2.16
N ASP A 183 -10.13 13.31 -3.21
CA ASP A 183 -9.47 13.91 -4.38
C ASP A 183 -8.74 15.20 -3.97
N LYS A 184 -9.32 16.02 -3.07
CA LYS A 184 -8.63 17.19 -2.49
C LYS A 184 -7.33 16.81 -1.75
N LEU A 185 -7.36 15.75 -0.94
CA LEU A 185 -6.19 15.25 -0.21
C LEU A 185 -5.13 14.61 -1.12
N LEU A 186 -5.56 13.97 -2.20
CA LEU A 186 -4.68 13.46 -3.25
C LEU A 186 -3.89 14.60 -3.90
N TRP A 187 -4.53 15.73 -4.22
CA TRP A 187 -3.83 16.89 -4.78
C TRP A 187 -2.95 17.61 -3.76
N LEU A 188 -3.39 17.74 -2.49
CA LEU A 188 -2.54 18.20 -1.39
C LEU A 188 -1.26 17.36 -1.25
N ALA A 189 -1.36 16.05 -1.45
CA ALA A 189 -0.23 15.12 -1.36
C ALA A 189 0.75 15.18 -2.55
N GLY A 190 0.47 15.96 -3.61
CA GLY A 190 1.26 15.96 -4.86
C GLY A 190 0.73 15.03 -5.95
N GLY A 191 -0.52 14.59 -5.85
CA GLY A 191 -1.24 13.83 -6.88
C GLY A 191 -0.83 12.36 -7.03
N PRO A 192 -1.32 11.67 -8.07
CA PRO A 192 -1.08 10.24 -8.29
C PRO A 192 0.39 9.82 -8.39
N SER A 193 1.30 10.74 -8.73
CA SER A 193 2.74 10.45 -8.76
C SER A 193 3.36 10.40 -7.37
N ALA A 194 2.94 11.26 -6.44
CA ALA A 194 3.41 11.23 -5.06
C ALA A 194 2.96 9.97 -4.32
N VAL A 195 1.71 9.52 -4.52
CA VAL A 195 1.21 8.27 -3.92
C VAL A 195 1.97 7.05 -4.46
N ARG A 196 2.27 7.01 -5.77
CA ARG A 196 3.12 5.95 -6.35
C ARG A 196 4.56 6.00 -5.82
N ALA A 197 5.12 7.20 -5.63
CA ALA A 197 6.43 7.37 -5.02
C ALA A 197 6.46 6.91 -3.55
N PHE A 198 5.40 7.16 -2.77
CA PHE A 198 5.25 6.63 -1.40
C PHE A 198 5.21 5.09 -1.38
N LEU A 199 4.38 4.48 -2.24
CA LEU A 199 4.29 3.02 -2.34
C LEU A 199 5.67 2.39 -2.68
N ALA A 200 6.39 2.95 -3.65
CA ALA A 200 7.74 2.50 -4.01
C ALA A 200 8.77 2.71 -2.87
N LYS A 201 8.81 3.91 -2.27
CA LYS A 201 9.66 4.28 -1.11
C LYS A 201 9.43 3.38 0.11
N ARG A 202 8.28 2.71 0.20
CA ARG A 202 7.91 1.80 1.28
C ARG A 202 7.96 0.32 0.90
N HIS A 203 8.35 -0.05 -0.32
CA HIS A 203 8.29 -1.43 -0.82
C HIS A 203 6.91 -2.04 -0.58
N LEU A 204 5.88 -1.35 -1.10
CA LEU A 204 4.48 -1.78 -1.09
C LEU A 204 4.10 -2.30 -2.48
N ASP A 205 4.82 -3.35 -2.88
CA ASP A 205 4.72 -3.99 -4.18
C ASP A 205 3.37 -4.70 -4.38
N ASN A 206 2.99 -4.92 -5.64
CA ASN A 206 1.66 -5.41 -6.02
C ASN A 206 0.47 -4.55 -5.49
N ILE A 207 0.73 -3.26 -5.22
CA ILE A 207 -0.28 -2.21 -5.01
C ILE A 207 -0.06 -1.12 -6.06
N ARG A 208 -1.04 -0.91 -6.94
CA ARG A 208 -1.03 0.15 -7.96
C ARG A 208 -1.94 1.30 -7.52
N PHE A 209 -1.63 2.51 -7.98
CA PHE A 209 -2.48 3.68 -7.75
C PHE A 209 -2.90 4.32 -9.09
N GLY A 210 -4.21 4.50 -9.25
CA GLY A 210 -4.83 5.05 -10.46
C GLY A 210 -4.70 6.58 -10.59
N PRO A 211 -5.28 7.18 -11.65
CA PRO A 211 -5.12 8.59 -11.97
C PRO A 211 -5.99 9.56 -11.13
N GLY A 212 -6.40 9.18 -9.92
CA GLY A 212 -7.41 9.91 -9.12
C GLY A 212 -8.85 9.59 -9.53
N GLU A 213 -9.82 9.96 -8.68
CA GLU A 213 -11.20 9.48 -8.77
C GLU A 213 -11.89 9.96 -10.05
N ARG A 214 -11.66 11.23 -10.42
CA ARG A 214 -12.23 11.91 -11.60
C ARG A 214 -11.95 11.16 -12.90
N LEU A 215 -10.68 10.86 -13.14
CA LEU A 215 -10.20 10.22 -14.36
C LEU A 215 -10.49 8.72 -14.36
N LEU A 216 -10.36 8.06 -13.20
CA LEU A 216 -10.66 6.64 -13.03
C LEU A 216 -12.13 6.34 -13.33
N GLN A 217 -13.06 6.99 -12.60
CA GLN A 217 -14.48 6.69 -12.71
C GLN A 217 -15.09 7.11 -14.05
N SER A 218 -14.56 8.16 -14.68
CA SER A 218 -14.95 8.54 -16.05
C SER A 218 -14.49 7.47 -17.04
N LYS A 219 -13.21 7.07 -17.01
CA LYS A 219 -12.67 6.09 -17.95
C LYS A 219 -13.36 4.73 -17.82
N THR A 220 -13.60 4.24 -16.61
CA THR A 220 -14.33 2.99 -16.34
C THR A 220 -15.79 3.04 -16.79
N ALA A 221 -16.36 4.24 -16.96
CA ALA A 221 -17.70 4.43 -17.52
C ALA A 221 -17.75 4.59 -19.05
N GLY A 222 -16.59 4.65 -19.73
CA GLY A 222 -16.48 4.97 -21.17
C GLY A 222 -16.46 6.47 -21.49
N LEU A 223 -16.19 7.33 -20.50
CA LEU A 223 -16.21 8.80 -20.64
C LEU A 223 -14.83 9.43 -20.42
N THR A 224 -14.56 10.54 -21.12
CA THR A 224 -13.49 11.49 -20.75
C THR A 224 -14.03 12.45 -19.68
N TRP A 225 -13.23 12.73 -18.63
CA TRP A 225 -13.68 13.61 -17.54
C TRP A 225 -14.00 15.04 -18.02
N GLN A 226 -15.09 15.60 -17.48
CA GLN A 226 -15.44 17.01 -17.57
C GLN A 226 -15.91 17.49 -16.19
N GLN A 227 -15.53 18.69 -15.75
CA GLN A 227 -15.95 19.19 -14.42
C GLN A 227 -17.47 19.42 -14.32
N SER A 228 -18.16 19.56 -15.46
CA SER A 228 -19.64 19.55 -15.55
C SER A 228 -20.26 18.26 -15.00
N TYR A 229 -19.55 17.13 -15.03
CA TYR A 229 -20.03 15.83 -14.58
C TYR A 229 -20.15 15.72 -13.05
N SER A 230 -19.47 16.57 -12.27
CA SER A 230 -19.65 16.62 -10.80
C SER A 230 -20.99 17.22 -10.36
N GLN A 231 -21.81 17.70 -11.30
CA GLN A 231 -23.00 18.51 -11.03
C GLN A 231 -24.29 17.72 -11.36
N GLY A 232 -25.24 17.72 -10.43
CA GLY A 232 -26.58 17.16 -10.63
C GLY A 232 -26.57 15.71 -11.13
N ARG A 233 -27.16 15.49 -12.31
CA ARG A 233 -27.23 14.18 -12.97
C ARG A 233 -26.36 14.06 -14.23
N ASN A 234 -25.53 15.06 -14.52
CA ASN A 234 -24.81 15.23 -15.79
C ASN A 234 -23.98 14.00 -16.17
N PHE A 235 -23.21 13.45 -15.21
CA PHE A 235 -22.45 12.21 -15.41
C PHE A 235 -23.35 11.02 -15.81
N TYR A 236 -24.48 10.85 -15.11
CA TYR A 236 -25.38 9.73 -15.35
C TYR A 236 -26.10 9.85 -16.69
N GLN A 237 -26.42 11.08 -17.14
CA GLN A 237 -26.97 11.36 -18.46
C GLN A 237 -25.94 11.06 -19.56
N ALA A 238 -24.72 11.59 -19.44
CA ALA A 238 -23.63 11.31 -20.38
C ALA A 238 -23.33 9.81 -20.48
N ARG A 239 -23.25 9.11 -19.33
CA ARG A 239 -23.03 7.65 -19.28
C ARG A 239 -24.22 6.85 -19.82
N ALA A 240 -25.45 7.36 -19.73
CA ALA A 240 -26.63 6.69 -20.29
C ALA A 240 -26.75 6.86 -21.81
N ALA A 241 -26.22 7.96 -22.37
CA ALA A 241 -26.18 8.21 -23.81
C ALA A 241 -25.12 7.39 -24.56
N LEU A 242 -24.16 6.78 -23.86
CA LEU A 242 -23.16 5.90 -24.47
C LEU A 242 -23.78 4.56 -24.94
N PRO A 243 -23.38 4.05 -26.13
CA PRO A 243 -23.69 2.69 -26.53
C PRO A 243 -23.28 1.65 -25.48
N MET A 244 -24.10 0.61 -25.30
CA MET A 244 -23.83 -0.43 -24.30
C MET A 244 -22.55 -1.24 -24.58
N SER A 245 -22.07 -1.28 -25.83
CA SER A 245 -20.74 -1.76 -26.18
C SER A 245 -19.65 -0.94 -25.47
N VAL A 246 -19.55 0.36 -25.75
CA VAL A 246 -18.57 1.28 -25.15
C VAL A 246 -18.53 1.15 -23.62
N ARG A 247 -19.70 1.07 -22.98
CA ARG A 247 -19.81 0.89 -21.52
C ARG A 247 -19.29 -0.45 -21.02
N ARG A 248 -19.64 -1.55 -21.71
CA ARG A 248 -19.16 -2.91 -21.41
C ARG A 248 -17.66 -3.03 -21.63
N ASP A 249 -17.16 -2.51 -22.74
CA ASP A 249 -15.78 -2.68 -23.19
C ASP A 249 -14.85 -1.86 -22.26
N ALA A 250 -15.27 -0.68 -21.81
CA ALA A 250 -14.60 0.10 -20.77
C ALA A 250 -14.59 -0.60 -19.40
N PHE A 251 -15.74 -1.16 -18.98
CA PHE A 251 -15.88 -1.91 -17.73
C PHE A 251 -15.02 -3.18 -17.70
N GLN A 252 -14.99 -3.95 -18.80
CA GLN A 252 -14.15 -5.14 -18.95
C GLN A 252 -12.66 -4.79 -18.98
N THR A 253 -12.28 -3.74 -19.71
CA THR A 253 -10.89 -3.23 -19.71
C THR A 253 -10.43 -2.87 -18.30
N TYR A 254 -11.30 -2.24 -17.50
CA TYR A 254 -11.01 -1.88 -16.13
C TYR A 254 -10.84 -3.09 -15.20
N ILE A 255 -11.70 -4.11 -15.30
CA ILE A 255 -11.59 -5.34 -14.48
C ILE A 255 -10.38 -6.19 -14.89
N ALA A 256 -10.05 -6.25 -16.18
CA ALA A 256 -8.94 -7.07 -16.68
C ALA A 256 -7.56 -6.52 -16.31
N ASN A 257 -7.39 -5.18 -16.27
CA ASN A 257 -6.12 -4.53 -15.92
C ASN A 257 -6.36 -3.23 -15.13
N PRO A 258 -6.81 -3.31 -13.87
CA PRO A 258 -7.14 -2.13 -13.08
C PRO A 258 -5.89 -1.25 -12.83
N PRO A 259 -5.90 0.04 -13.21
CA PRO A 259 -4.79 0.95 -12.93
C PRO A 259 -4.63 1.25 -11.42
N ASP A 260 -5.70 1.08 -10.64
CA ASP A 260 -5.71 1.02 -9.17
C ASP A 260 -5.73 -0.44 -8.65
N GLY A 261 -5.20 -1.40 -9.38
CA GLY A 261 -5.20 -2.81 -8.96
C GLY A 261 -4.31 -3.09 -7.74
N ALA A 262 -4.77 -3.93 -6.81
CA ALA A 262 -3.91 -4.52 -5.77
C ALA A 262 -4.28 -5.96 -5.43
N GLY A 263 -3.29 -6.79 -5.10
CA GLY A 263 -3.50 -8.12 -4.54
C GLY A 263 -3.93 -8.03 -3.07
N ALA A 264 -4.83 -8.92 -2.62
CA ALA A 264 -5.25 -9.00 -1.22
C ALA A 264 -4.06 -9.24 -0.27
N ALA A 265 -3.09 -10.05 -0.71
CA ALA A 265 -1.83 -10.34 0.00
C ALA A 265 -1.02 -9.07 0.31
N ALA A 266 -0.90 -8.18 -0.68
CA ALA A 266 -0.18 -6.93 -0.56
C ALA A 266 -0.90 -5.95 0.39
N VAL A 267 -2.23 -5.93 0.37
CA VAL A 267 -3.01 -5.07 1.26
C VAL A 267 -2.93 -5.54 2.73
N THR A 268 -2.98 -6.85 3.02
CA THR A 268 -2.78 -7.33 4.41
C THR A 268 -1.36 -7.12 4.90
N ASN A 269 -0.35 -7.28 4.03
CA ASN A 269 1.03 -6.90 4.33
C ASN A 269 1.13 -5.40 4.68
N ALA A 270 0.53 -4.51 3.87
CA ALA A 270 0.53 -3.07 4.14
C ALA A 270 -0.18 -2.71 5.46
N LEU A 271 -1.30 -3.38 5.79
CA LEU A 271 -2.01 -3.17 7.07
C LEU A 271 -1.24 -3.70 8.29
N MET A 272 -0.58 -4.86 8.17
CA MET A 272 0.35 -5.35 9.20
C MET A 272 1.49 -4.36 9.43
N ARG A 273 2.15 -3.91 8.35
CA ARG A 273 3.28 -2.97 8.42
C ARG A 273 2.86 -1.59 8.94
N LEU A 274 1.63 -1.15 8.66
CA LEU A 274 1.03 0.01 9.32
C LEU A 274 0.92 -0.23 10.84
N LYS A 275 0.20 -1.28 11.27
CA LYS A 275 -0.04 -1.58 12.70
C LYS A 275 1.26 -1.76 13.50
N LYS A 276 2.32 -2.31 12.87
CA LYS A 276 3.68 -2.43 13.44
C LYS A 276 4.53 -1.13 13.38
N GLY A 277 3.97 0.01 12.94
CA GLY A 277 4.66 1.30 12.90
C GLY A 277 5.78 1.40 11.84
N GLN A 278 5.77 0.55 10.82
CA GLN A 278 6.86 0.40 9.84
C GLN A 278 6.69 1.27 8.58
N LEU A 279 5.61 2.04 8.48
CA LEU A 279 5.28 2.88 7.32
C LEU A 279 5.26 4.38 7.62
N LEU A 280 4.93 4.74 8.87
CA LEU A 280 4.64 6.10 9.38
C LEU A 280 5.13 6.21 10.83
N SER A 281 5.23 7.44 11.36
CA SER A 281 5.54 7.69 12.78
C SER A 281 4.50 7.04 13.70
N ALA A 282 4.85 6.82 14.97
CA ALA A 282 3.92 6.27 15.97
C ALA A 282 2.62 7.09 16.10
N ALA A 283 2.73 8.44 16.06
CA ALA A 283 1.58 9.33 16.12
C ALA A 283 0.69 9.23 14.86
N SER A 284 1.29 9.21 13.67
CA SER A 284 0.54 9.06 12.40
C SER A 284 -0.08 7.67 12.26
N THR A 285 0.63 6.64 12.71
CA THR A 285 0.14 5.25 12.77
C THR A 285 -1.08 5.14 13.69
N SER A 286 -0.97 5.63 14.93
CA SER A 286 -2.07 5.63 15.90
C SER A 286 -3.30 6.38 15.38
N TRP A 287 -3.08 7.58 14.82
CA TRP A 287 -4.16 8.38 14.22
C TRP A 287 -4.88 7.64 13.08
N LEU A 288 -4.13 6.99 12.17
CA LEU A 288 -4.72 6.27 11.04
C LEU A 288 -5.47 5.00 11.50
N VAL A 289 -4.87 4.19 12.37
CA VAL A 289 -5.49 2.96 12.87
C VAL A 289 -6.77 3.27 13.66
N SER A 290 -6.77 4.32 14.49
CA SER A 290 -7.98 4.81 15.18
C SER A 290 -9.03 5.34 14.19
N THR A 291 -8.63 6.16 13.21
CA THR A 291 -9.57 6.71 12.19
C THR A 291 -10.25 5.62 11.35
N LEU A 292 -9.64 4.44 11.19
CA LEU A 292 -10.27 3.30 10.52
C LEU A 292 -11.36 2.61 11.36
N GLN A 293 -11.34 2.75 12.69
CA GLN A 293 -12.36 2.24 13.61
C GLN A 293 -13.65 3.08 13.54
N ASP A 294 -13.52 4.39 13.31
CA ASP A 294 -14.64 5.32 13.11
C ASP A 294 -15.43 5.11 11.80
N SER A 295 -15.08 4.12 10.97
CA SER A 295 -15.73 3.86 9.68
C SER A 295 -17.20 3.49 9.82
N ARG A 296 -18.04 4.22 9.09
CA ARG A 296 -19.51 4.07 9.07
C ARG A 296 -20.01 3.30 7.86
N THR A 297 -19.09 2.85 7.00
CA THR A 297 -19.39 2.22 5.72
C THR A 297 -19.49 0.72 5.82
N GLY A 298 -20.27 0.07 4.94
CA GLY A 298 -20.22 -1.38 4.76
C GLY A 298 -20.52 -2.23 6.01
N LYS A 299 -21.41 -1.80 6.90
CA LYS A 299 -21.77 -2.52 8.16
C LYS A 299 -21.98 -4.03 8.01
N ASN A 300 -22.52 -4.48 6.88
CA ASN A 300 -22.82 -5.89 6.62
C ASN A 300 -21.66 -6.65 5.92
N ARG A 301 -20.49 -6.03 5.71
CA ARG A 301 -19.29 -6.65 5.13
C ARG A 301 -18.53 -7.42 6.22
N LEU A 302 -17.20 -7.25 6.38
CA LEU A 302 -16.45 -7.97 7.42
C LEU A 302 -17.05 -7.71 8.81
N HIS A 303 -17.36 -6.45 9.12
CA HIS A 303 -18.00 -6.01 10.37
C HIS A 303 -19.26 -6.83 10.74
N GLY A 304 -20.03 -7.31 9.76
CA GLY A 304 -21.30 -8.02 10.00
C GLY A 304 -21.15 -9.38 10.71
N ALA A 305 -19.93 -9.86 10.90
CA ALA A 305 -19.62 -11.07 11.69
C ALA A 305 -18.51 -10.84 12.74
N VAL A 306 -18.11 -9.59 13.01
CA VAL A 306 -17.13 -9.29 14.06
C VAL A 306 -17.80 -9.36 15.44
N PRO A 307 -17.25 -10.12 16.42
CA PRO A 307 -17.75 -10.13 17.79
C PRO A 307 -17.66 -8.75 18.47
N GLY A 308 -18.63 -8.43 19.34
CA GLY A 308 -18.72 -7.09 19.97
C GLY A 308 -17.60 -6.76 20.97
N ASP A 309 -16.79 -7.75 21.35
CA ASP A 309 -15.60 -7.66 22.19
C ASP A 309 -14.29 -7.47 21.38
N TRP A 310 -14.35 -7.51 20.05
CA TRP A 310 -13.21 -7.30 19.16
C TRP A 310 -13.12 -5.84 18.67
N VAL A 311 -11.91 -5.31 18.59
CA VAL A 311 -11.66 -3.99 17.98
C VAL A 311 -11.49 -4.15 16.48
N PHE A 312 -12.22 -3.36 15.70
CA PHE A 312 -12.26 -3.46 14.24
C PHE A 312 -12.06 -2.09 13.58
N GLY A 313 -11.02 -1.95 12.76
CA GLY A 313 -10.79 -0.76 11.94
C GLY A 313 -10.62 -1.15 10.47
N HIS A 314 -11.39 -0.55 9.55
CA HIS A 314 -11.47 -1.04 8.17
C HIS A 314 -11.63 0.05 7.10
N LYS A 315 -11.39 -0.32 5.85
CA LYS A 315 -11.72 0.48 4.67
C LYS A 315 -12.41 -0.33 3.58
N THR A 316 -13.62 0.10 3.25
CA THR A 316 -14.42 -0.43 2.15
C THR A 316 -13.97 0.07 0.76
N GLY A 317 -14.16 -0.77 -0.27
CA GLY A 317 -14.13 -0.40 -1.69
C GLY A 317 -15.42 -0.82 -2.39
N THR A 318 -15.98 0.01 -3.27
CA THR A 318 -17.13 -0.35 -4.10
C THR A 318 -17.01 0.34 -5.45
N GLY A 319 -17.17 -0.42 -6.53
CA GLY A 319 -17.09 0.09 -7.89
C GLY A 319 -18.44 0.37 -8.53
N GLN A 320 -18.36 0.72 -9.82
CA GLN A 320 -19.55 0.86 -10.66
C GLN A 320 -20.16 -0.52 -10.93
N ASP A 321 -21.48 -0.55 -11.08
CA ASP A 321 -22.21 -1.73 -11.53
C ASP A 321 -22.62 -1.59 -13.00
N LEU A 322 -22.53 -2.70 -13.73
CA LEU A 322 -23.03 -2.86 -15.09
C LEU A 322 -23.79 -4.19 -15.18
N ASN A 323 -25.11 -4.10 -15.31
CA ASN A 323 -26.03 -5.24 -15.47
C ASN A 323 -25.88 -6.30 -14.36
N GLY A 324 -25.71 -5.88 -13.09
CA GLY A 324 -25.60 -6.75 -11.92
C GLY A 324 -24.16 -7.21 -11.59
N LYS A 325 -23.21 -6.94 -12.49
CA LYS A 325 -21.78 -7.14 -12.28
C LYS A 325 -21.16 -5.87 -11.71
N THR A 326 -20.49 -5.98 -10.57
CA THR A 326 -19.84 -4.83 -9.90
C THR A 326 -18.32 -4.93 -9.99
N ALA A 327 -17.66 -3.87 -10.46
CA ALA A 327 -16.20 -3.81 -10.65
C ALA A 327 -15.46 -3.43 -9.35
N GLY A 328 -15.39 -4.36 -8.40
CA GLY A 328 -14.86 -4.14 -7.05
C GLY A 328 -15.96 -4.10 -5.98
N TYR A 329 -15.96 -5.05 -5.06
CA TYR A 329 -16.79 -5.07 -3.84
C TYR A 329 -15.94 -5.56 -2.66
N ASN A 330 -15.16 -4.65 -2.09
CA ASN A 330 -14.03 -4.97 -1.23
C ASN A 330 -14.25 -4.54 0.21
N ASP A 331 -13.62 -5.24 1.14
CA ASP A 331 -13.44 -4.75 2.50
C ASP A 331 -12.10 -5.24 3.04
N VAL A 332 -11.33 -4.34 3.67
CA VAL A 332 -10.01 -4.65 4.22
C VAL A 332 -9.88 -4.04 5.62
N ALA A 333 -9.35 -4.79 6.58
CA ALA A 333 -9.46 -4.47 8.00
C ALA A 333 -8.22 -4.88 8.82
N ILE A 334 -8.05 -4.19 9.95
CA ILE A 334 -7.29 -4.65 11.11
C ILE A 334 -8.32 -5.05 12.16
N LEU A 335 -8.26 -6.31 12.59
CA LEU A 335 -8.97 -6.86 13.73
C LEU A 335 -7.97 -6.95 14.90
N THR A 336 -8.41 -6.68 16.13
CA THR A 336 -7.68 -7.00 17.36
C THR A 336 -8.65 -7.70 18.32
N ALA A 337 -8.27 -8.89 18.76
CA ALA A 337 -9.04 -9.75 19.65
C ALA A 337 -8.85 -9.37 21.14
N PRO A 338 -9.69 -9.85 22.07
CA PRO A 338 -9.59 -9.55 23.51
C PRO A 338 -8.27 -9.97 24.17
N ASN A 339 -7.55 -10.96 23.60
CA ASN A 339 -6.21 -11.36 24.04
C ASN A 339 -5.10 -10.40 23.56
N GLY A 340 -5.44 -9.33 22.81
CA GLY A 340 -4.51 -8.36 22.23
C GLY A 340 -3.97 -8.74 20.84
N GLU A 341 -4.12 -10.00 20.44
CA GLU A 341 -3.66 -10.52 19.15
C GLU A 341 -4.38 -9.84 17.99
N SER A 342 -3.65 -9.52 16.92
CA SER A 342 -4.15 -8.71 15.82
C SER A 342 -4.01 -9.39 14.46
N TYR A 343 -5.01 -9.21 13.59
CA TYR A 343 -5.06 -9.78 12.24
C TYR A 343 -5.33 -8.70 11.19
N ALA A 344 -4.58 -8.72 10.09
CA ALA A 344 -4.89 -7.97 8.88
C ALA A 344 -5.68 -8.87 7.93
N VAL A 345 -6.88 -8.45 7.52
CA VAL A 345 -7.80 -9.21 6.67
C VAL A 345 -8.13 -8.41 5.42
N ALA A 346 -8.15 -9.05 4.25
CA ALA A 346 -8.60 -8.45 3.00
C ALA A 346 -9.48 -9.42 2.21
N VAL A 347 -10.69 -8.96 1.85
CA VAL A 347 -11.57 -9.64 0.88
C VAL A 347 -11.81 -8.70 -0.29
N MET A 348 -11.22 -9.04 -1.43
CA MET A 348 -11.16 -8.21 -2.64
C MET A 348 -11.94 -8.90 -3.77
N ILE A 349 -13.21 -8.55 -3.96
CA ILE A 349 -14.06 -9.13 -5.01
C ILE A 349 -13.96 -8.25 -6.26
N GLY A 350 -13.17 -8.66 -7.26
CA GLY A 350 -12.95 -7.89 -8.49
C GLY A 350 -14.14 -7.90 -9.45
N GLU A 351 -14.78 -9.06 -9.64
CA GLU A 351 -16.00 -9.22 -10.43
C GLU A 351 -16.84 -10.38 -9.85
N THR A 352 -18.16 -10.24 -9.80
CA THR A 352 -19.07 -11.35 -9.53
C THR A 352 -20.49 -11.03 -10.02
N ALA A 353 -21.27 -12.06 -10.33
CA ALA A 353 -22.72 -11.98 -10.50
C ALA A 353 -23.50 -12.30 -9.21
N ARG A 354 -22.83 -12.78 -8.15
CA ARG A 354 -23.44 -13.11 -6.85
C ARG A 354 -24.12 -11.90 -6.24
N THR A 355 -25.24 -12.13 -5.56
CA THR A 355 -26.04 -11.07 -4.92
C THR A 355 -25.28 -10.44 -3.76
N ILE A 356 -25.65 -9.22 -3.38
CA ILE A 356 -24.98 -8.51 -2.27
C ILE A 356 -24.97 -9.34 -0.96
N PRO A 357 -26.06 -10.00 -0.54
CA PRO A 357 -26.04 -10.92 0.60
C PRO A 357 -25.03 -12.08 0.45
N GLN A 358 -24.89 -12.68 -0.73
CA GLN A 358 -23.90 -13.76 -0.95
C GLN A 358 -22.45 -13.26 -0.84
N ARG A 359 -22.19 -11.99 -1.20
CA ARG A 359 -20.89 -11.34 -0.98
C ARG A 359 -20.63 -11.10 0.51
N TRP A 360 -21.67 -10.80 1.29
CA TRP A 360 -21.59 -10.71 2.75
C TRP A 360 -21.31 -12.08 3.39
N THR A 361 -22.00 -13.15 2.97
CA THR A 361 -21.75 -14.52 3.46
C THR A 361 -20.28 -14.93 3.31
N LEU A 362 -19.62 -14.57 2.20
CA LEU A 362 -18.18 -14.79 2.04
C LEU A 362 -17.36 -14.02 3.08
N MET A 363 -17.61 -12.72 3.23
CA MET A 363 -16.90 -11.85 4.18
C MET A 363 -17.10 -12.31 5.63
N HIS A 364 -18.32 -12.76 5.98
CA HIS A 364 -18.65 -13.33 7.28
C HIS A 364 -17.93 -14.65 7.53
N GLY A 365 -17.86 -15.53 6.53
CA GLY A 365 -17.10 -16.78 6.61
C GLY A 365 -15.61 -16.55 6.91
N VAL A 366 -14.99 -15.54 6.29
CA VAL A 366 -13.58 -15.19 6.53
C VAL A 366 -13.38 -14.68 7.96
N VAL A 367 -14.25 -13.81 8.47
CA VAL A 367 -14.15 -13.31 9.86
C VAL A 367 -14.42 -14.43 10.88
N ASN A 368 -15.44 -15.26 10.66
CA ASN A 368 -15.75 -16.40 11.53
C ASN A 368 -14.57 -17.38 11.62
N ALA A 369 -13.86 -17.62 10.52
CA ALA A 369 -12.66 -18.49 10.53
C ALA A 369 -11.50 -17.88 11.35
N VAL A 370 -11.31 -16.56 11.30
CA VAL A 370 -10.30 -15.85 12.14
C VAL A 370 -10.69 -15.91 13.61
N VAL A 371 -11.96 -15.67 13.95
CA VAL A 371 -12.48 -15.71 15.32
C VAL A 371 -12.40 -17.12 15.91
N ALA A 372 -12.66 -18.16 15.10
CA ALA A 372 -12.50 -19.55 15.53
C ALA A 372 -11.03 -19.87 15.85
N ALA A 373 -10.10 -19.57 14.93
CA ALA A 373 -8.67 -19.85 15.12
C ALA A 373 -8.09 -19.19 16.38
N ASN A 374 -8.38 -17.90 16.61
CA ASN A 374 -7.98 -17.18 17.82
C ASN A 374 -8.48 -17.83 19.12
N ARG A 375 -9.71 -18.36 19.11
CA ARG A 375 -10.30 -19.04 20.27
C ARG A 375 -9.68 -20.42 20.51
N ASP A 376 -9.45 -21.18 19.45
CA ASP A 376 -8.82 -22.51 19.53
C ASP A 376 -7.38 -22.42 20.05
N ASP A 377 -6.58 -21.46 19.57
CA ASP A 377 -5.24 -21.23 20.10
C ASP A 377 -5.26 -20.69 21.55
N GLY A 378 -6.23 -19.85 21.92
CA GLY A 378 -6.45 -19.44 23.31
C GLY A 378 -6.72 -20.63 24.25
N ILE A 379 -7.56 -21.57 23.84
CA ILE A 379 -7.83 -22.82 24.59
C ILE A 379 -6.58 -23.71 24.65
N ARG A 380 -5.82 -23.81 23.55
CA ARG A 380 -4.57 -24.58 23.48
C ARG A 380 -3.49 -24.04 24.41
N MET A 381 -3.38 -22.71 24.54
CA MET A 381 -2.42 -22.08 25.46
C MET A 381 -2.84 -22.26 26.93
N ALA A 382 -4.12 -22.07 27.26
CA ALA A 382 -4.63 -22.25 28.63
C ALA A 382 -4.55 -23.71 29.12
N SER A 383 -4.73 -24.69 28.22
CA SER A 383 -4.55 -26.11 28.55
C SER A 383 -3.06 -26.47 28.72
N ALA A 384 -2.16 -25.90 27.91
CA ALA A 384 -0.72 -26.09 28.06
C ALA A 384 -0.18 -25.56 29.41
N THR A 385 -0.64 -24.39 29.88
CA THR A 385 -0.23 -23.83 31.19
C THR A 385 -0.70 -24.65 32.38
N ASN A 386 -1.81 -25.39 32.26
CA ASN A 386 -2.32 -26.26 33.33
C ASN A 386 -1.64 -27.65 33.34
N GLY A 387 -1.10 -28.09 32.20
CA GLY A 387 -0.48 -29.42 32.04
C GLY A 387 0.86 -29.62 32.75
N THR A 388 1.57 -28.54 33.11
CA THR A 388 2.88 -28.62 33.79
C THR A 388 2.78 -28.76 35.32
N GLY A 389 1.58 -28.98 35.88
CA GLY A 389 1.29 -28.82 37.31
C GLY A 389 1.46 -30.05 38.20
N THR A 390 1.50 -31.28 37.68
CA THR A 390 1.41 -32.49 38.52
C THR A 390 2.30 -33.65 38.06
N ASN A 391 3.59 -33.61 38.43
CA ASN A 391 4.33 -34.85 38.71
C ASN A 391 5.48 -34.63 39.72
N ARG A 392 5.15 -34.65 41.01
CA ARG A 392 6.10 -35.05 42.06
C ARG A 392 5.68 -36.44 42.51
N GLY A 393 6.51 -37.44 42.24
CA GLY A 393 6.25 -38.81 42.65
C GLY A 393 6.24 -38.96 44.17
N SER A 394 5.50 -39.96 44.63
CA SER A 394 5.57 -40.49 46.00
C SER A 394 5.87 -41.99 45.90
N ASP A 395 7.16 -42.32 45.98
CA ASP A 395 7.75 -43.63 46.26
C ASP A 395 8.99 -43.37 47.14
#